data_AF-A0A1C6ILJ4-F1
#
_entry.id   AF-A0A1C6ILJ4-F1
#
_cell.length_a   1.000
_cell.length_b   1.000
_cell.length_c   1.000
_cell.angle_alpha   90.00
_cell.angle_beta   90.00
_cell.angle_gamma   90.00
#
_symmetry.space_group_name_H-M   'P 1'
#
loop_
_entity.id
_entity.type
_entity.pdbx_description
1 polymer ?
#
loop_
_entity_poly.entity_id
_entity_poly.type
_entity_poly.pdbx_seq_one_letter_code
_entity_poly.pdbx_strand_id
1 'polypeptide(L)'
;MNAKFICQDIRTITFDKEFDVVLNMADGAIGYLEDDGENHKIFSVIAKALKNGGKHFMDIMNGSYAQTHFPCKLWDAGEKGLTLSAFEWEKDRKTLIYGQVDYMYGEALYKPEMKEGNPIRLYSLDEISVN
;
A
#
# COMPACT_ATOMS: atom_id res chain seq x y z
N MET A 1 -7.19 8.62 -25.78
CA MET A 1 -7.70 7.78 -24.67
C MET A 1 -8.55 8.69 -23.80
N ASN A 2 -9.83 8.34 -23.60
CA ASN A 2 -10.74 9.12 -22.76
C ASN A 2 -10.82 8.42 -21.40
N ALA A 3 -10.30 9.06 -20.36
CA ALA A 3 -10.35 8.56 -18.99
C ALA A 3 -11.13 9.56 -18.12
N LYS A 4 -11.91 9.05 -17.16
CA LYS A 4 -12.60 9.86 -16.16
C LYS A 4 -11.87 9.69 -14.83
N PHE A 5 -11.46 10.81 -14.25
CA PHE A 5 -10.82 10.85 -12.94
C PHE A 5 -11.86 11.19 -11.88
N ILE A 6 -11.80 10.48 -10.75
CA ILE A 6 -12.71 10.66 -9.62
C ILE A 6 -11.84 10.74 -8.37
N CYS A 7 -11.96 11.83 -7.62
CA CYS A 7 -11.35 11.98 -6.30
C CYS A 7 -12.43 11.66 -5.26
N GLN A 8 -12.39 10.45 -4.72
CA GLN A 8 -13.38 9.96 -3.77
C GLN A 8 -12.77 8.85 -2.92
N ASP A 9 -13.26 8.68 -1.69
CA ASP A 9 -12.95 7.52 -0.87
C ASP A 9 -13.45 6.24 -1.57
N ILE A 10 -12.55 5.31 -1.83
CA ILE A 10 -12.83 4.04 -2.51
C ILE A 10 -13.98 3.29 -1.84
N ARG A 11 -14.13 3.34 -0.51
CA ARG A 11 -15.20 2.67 0.24
C ARG A 11 -16.61 3.16 -0.11
N THR A 12 -16.70 4.31 -0.76
CA THR A 12 -17.97 5.00 -1.06
C THR A 12 -18.34 4.99 -2.53
N ILE A 13 -17.54 4.36 -3.40
CA ILE A 13 -17.88 4.22 -4.82
C ILE A 13 -19.14 3.36 -4.98
N THR A 14 -19.95 3.67 -5.99
CA THR A 14 -21.30 3.10 -6.14
C THR A 14 -21.51 2.31 -7.43
N PHE A 15 -20.45 2.11 -8.23
CA PHE A 15 -20.49 1.34 -9.47
C PHE A 15 -21.08 -0.06 -9.26
N ASP A 16 -21.84 -0.54 -10.26
CA ASP A 16 -22.50 -1.85 -10.21
C ASP A 16 -22.37 -2.58 -11.55
N LYS A 17 -21.53 -3.62 -11.57
CA LYS A 17 -21.27 -4.47 -12.75
C LYS A 17 -20.88 -3.67 -14.00
N GLU A 18 -20.03 -2.67 -13.82
CA GLU A 18 -19.61 -1.77 -14.91
C GLU A 18 -18.28 -2.19 -15.52
N PHE A 19 -17.39 -2.81 -14.73
CA PHE A 19 -16.02 -3.07 -15.14
C PHE A 19 -15.74 -4.57 -15.33
N ASP A 20 -14.97 -4.89 -16.35
CA ASP A 20 -14.44 -6.24 -16.56
C ASP A 20 -13.21 -6.48 -15.68
N VAL A 21 -12.47 -5.41 -15.36
CA VAL A 21 -11.23 -5.45 -14.58
C VAL A 21 -11.18 -4.28 -13.62
N VAL A 22 -10.76 -4.55 -12.37
CA VAL A 22 -10.34 -3.54 -11.39
C VAL A 22 -8.87 -3.76 -11.08
N LEU A 23 -8.09 -2.68 -11.07
CA LEU A 23 -6.65 -2.69 -10.79
C LEU A 23 -6.38 -1.83 -9.55
N ASN A 24 -5.81 -2.44 -8.52
CA ASN A 24 -5.12 -1.74 -7.45
C ASN A 24 -3.62 -1.94 -7.71
N MET A 25 -2.90 -0.84 -7.99
CA MET A 25 -1.47 -0.87 -8.34
C MET A 25 -0.69 0.06 -7.41
N ALA A 26 0.63 -0.14 -7.35
CA ALA A 26 1.60 0.63 -6.55
C ALA A 26 1.37 0.44 -5.05
N ASP A 27 1.54 -0.81 -4.62
CA ASP A 27 1.32 -1.28 -3.24
C ASP A 27 -0.15 -1.17 -2.78
N GLY A 28 -1.05 -1.18 -3.77
CA GLY A 28 -2.49 -1.35 -3.60
C GLY A 28 -3.23 -0.19 -2.90
N ALA A 29 -4.52 -0.39 -2.65
CA ALA A 29 -5.32 0.49 -1.78
C ALA A 29 -5.67 -0.18 -0.44
N ILE A 30 -5.05 -1.33 -0.15
CA ILE A 30 -5.43 -2.23 0.93
C ILE A 30 -4.33 -2.19 1.98
N GLY A 31 -4.71 -2.01 3.25
CA GLY A 31 -3.79 -1.99 4.38
C GLY A 31 -3.42 -0.58 4.87
N TYR A 32 -3.82 0.47 4.17
CA TYR A 32 -3.65 1.87 4.57
C TYR A 32 -4.77 2.41 5.49
N LEU A 33 -5.83 1.61 5.68
CA LEU A 33 -6.99 2.00 6.47
C LEU A 33 -6.87 1.54 7.92
N GLU A 34 -7.81 2.00 8.75
CA GLU A 34 -7.75 1.93 10.20
C GLU A 34 -7.72 0.49 10.74
N ASP A 35 -8.43 -0.43 10.07
CA ASP A 35 -8.51 -1.83 10.44
C ASP A 35 -8.89 -2.75 9.26
N ASP A 36 -8.89 -4.06 9.52
CA ASP A 36 -9.26 -5.07 8.53
C ASP A 36 -10.72 -4.92 8.06
N GLY A 37 -11.63 -4.42 8.90
CA GLY A 37 -13.02 -4.18 8.52
C GLY A 37 -13.15 -3.12 7.43
N GLU A 38 -12.34 -2.08 7.48
CA GLU A 38 -12.25 -1.07 6.41
C GLU A 38 -11.68 -1.65 5.12
N ASN A 39 -10.68 -2.54 5.21
CA ASN A 39 -10.15 -3.27 4.05
C ASN A 39 -11.23 -4.18 3.41
N HIS A 40 -12.07 -4.84 4.21
CA HIS A 40 -13.19 -5.67 3.70
C HIS A 40 -14.23 -4.86 2.92
N LYS A 41 -14.46 -3.61 3.28
CA LYS A 41 -15.36 -2.72 2.52
C LYS A 41 -14.82 -2.46 1.11
N ILE A 42 -13.49 -2.31 0.97
CA ILE A 42 -12.86 -2.15 -0.35
C ILE A 42 -13.14 -3.37 -1.24
N PHE A 43 -12.92 -4.58 -0.74
CA PHE A 43 -13.24 -5.79 -1.51
C PHE A 43 -14.72 -5.88 -1.89
N SER A 44 -15.61 -5.44 -0.99
CA SER A 44 -17.06 -5.44 -1.24
C SER A 44 -17.46 -4.50 -2.38
N VAL A 45 -16.90 -3.28 -2.40
CA VAL A 45 -17.20 -2.31 -3.48
C VAL A 45 -16.57 -2.74 -4.80
N ILE A 46 -15.37 -3.34 -4.77
CA ILE A 46 -14.71 -3.88 -5.96
C ILE A 46 -15.52 -5.02 -6.56
N ALA A 47 -15.96 -5.98 -5.73
CA ALA A 47 -16.81 -7.08 -6.16
C ALA A 47 -18.13 -6.60 -6.77
N LYS A 48 -18.74 -5.55 -6.20
CA LYS A 48 -19.94 -4.94 -6.75
C LYS A 48 -19.69 -4.25 -8.10
N ALA A 49 -18.58 -3.53 -8.24
CA ALA A 49 -18.23 -2.80 -9.45
C ALA A 49 -17.91 -3.74 -10.64
N LEU A 50 -17.48 -4.96 -10.36
CA LEU A 50 -17.13 -5.97 -11.37
C LEU A 50 -18.36 -6.64 -11.98
N LYS A 51 -18.32 -6.83 -13.31
CA LYS A 51 -19.26 -7.70 -14.03
C LYS A 51 -19.10 -9.16 -13.60
N ASN A 52 -20.10 -9.99 -13.90
CA ASN A 52 -19.97 -11.45 -13.74
C ASN A 52 -18.76 -11.98 -14.51
N GLY A 53 -17.85 -12.67 -13.81
CA GLY A 53 -16.60 -13.16 -14.38
C GLY A 53 -15.46 -12.13 -14.45
N GLY A 54 -15.72 -10.88 -14.07
CA GLY A 54 -14.72 -9.83 -13.96
C GLY A 54 -13.62 -10.17 -12.94
N LYS A 55 -12.48 -9.50 -13.08
CA LYS A 55 -11.27 -9.82 -12.33
C LYS A 55 -10.76 -8.60 -11.56
N HIS A 56 -10.37 -8.84 -10.31
CA HIS A 56 -9.61 -7.89 -9.53
C HIS A 56 -8.14 -8.31 -9.55
N PHE A 57 -7.26 -7.39 -9.92
CA PHE A 57 -5.82 -7.55 -9.77
C PHE A 57 -5.34 -6.54 -8.74
N MET A 58 -4.56 -7.00 -7.78
CA MET A 58 -3.96 -6.18 -6.74
C MET A 58 -2.50 -6.59 -6.52
N ASP A 59 -1.65 -5.60 -6.30
CA ASP A 59 -0.36 -5.77 -5.67
C ASP A 59 -0.44 -5.37 -4.19
N ILE A 60 0.20 -6.17 -3.34
CA ILE A 60 0.38 -5.88 -1.91
C ILE A 60 1.78 -6.31 -1.49
N MET A 61 2.32 -5.65 -0.47
CA MET A 61 3.61 -6.07 0.10
C MET A 61 3.45 -7.36 0.92
N ASN A 62 4.46 -8.22 0.84
CA ASN A 62 4.45 -9.54 1.48
C ASN A 62 4.77 -9.46 2.98
N GLY A 63 3.79 -9.79 3.83
CA GLY A 63 3.96 -9.78 5.29
C GLY A 63 4.98 -10.79 5.82
N SER A 64 5.12 -11.97 5.19
CA SER A 64 6.13 -12.97 5.56
C SER A 64 7.56 -12.49 5.26
N TYR A 65 7.73 -11.71 4.19
CA TYR A 65 8.99 -11.05 3.89
C TYR A 65 9.33 -10.02 4.96
N ALA A 66 8.38 -9.14 5.28
CA ALA A 66 8.53 -8.12 6.32
C ALA A 66 8.93 -8.73 7.67
N GLN A 67 8.28 -9.82 8.07
CA GLN A 67 8.56 -10.53 9.32
C GLN A 67 10.01 -11.01 9.46
N THR A 68 10.68 -11.32 8.36
CA THR A 68 12.01 -11.93 8.35
C THR A 68 13.13 -10.98 7.97
N HIS A 69 12.82 -9.85 7.34
CA HIS A 69 13.82 -8.93 6.77
C HIS A 69 13.80 -7.53 7.39
N PHE A 70 12.77 -7.16 8.15
CA PHE A 70 12.69 -5.85 8.81
C PHE A 70 13.03 -5.95 10.31
N PRO A 71 13.68 -4.93 10.89
CA PRO A 71 13.87 -3.60 10.34
C PRO A 71 15.02 -3.47 9.32
N CYS A 72 14.86 -2.58 8.34
CA CYS A 72 15.94 -2.23 7.41
C CYS A 72 15.89 -0.75 7.00
N LYS A 73 17.01 -0.26 6.46
CA LYS A 73 17.13 1.09 5.88
C LYS A 73 17.74 0.98 4.50
N LEU A 74 17.20 1.75 3.57
CA LEU A 74 17.63 1.76 2.18
C LEU A 74 17.92 3.20 1.77
N TRP A 75 19.04 3.37 1.05
CA TRP A 75 19.37 4.61 0.38
C TRP A 75 19.10 4.44 -1.10
N ASP A 76 18.38 5.39 -1.69
CA ASP A 76 18.20 5.48 -3.13
C ASP A 76 18.68 6.85 -3.64
N ALA A 77 19.30 6.86 -4.82
CA ALA A 77 19.82 8.08 -5.44
C ALA A 77 18.91 8.50 -6.58
N GLY A 78 18.10 9.53 -6.35
CA GLY A 78 17.25 10.15 -7.36
C GLY A 78 18.00 11.22 -8.17
N GLU A 79 17.29 11.80 -9.14
CA GLU A 79 17.81 12.89 -9.98
C GLU A 79 18.17 14.15 -9.17
N LYS A 80 17.40 14.44 -8.11
CA LYS A 80 17.48 15.69 -7.35
C LYS A 80 18.04 15.54 -5.94
N GLY A 81 18.23 14.31 -5.47
CA GLY A 81 18.61 14.06 -4.09
C GLY A 81 18.73 12.58 -3.76
N LEU A 82 19.09 12.31 -2.50
CA LEU A 82 19.08 10.98 -1.91
C LEU A 82 17.84 10.78 -1.05
N THR A 83 17.22 9.62 -1.14
CA THR A 83 16.12 9.22 -0.28
C THR A 83 16.61 8.16 0.70
N LEU A 84 16.39 8.38 1.99
CA LEU A 84 16.54 7.37 3.04
C LEU A 84 15.17 6.85 3.44
N SER A 85 14.89 5.60 3.10
CA SER A 85 13.71 4.88 3.57
C SER A 85 14.06 4.02 4.78
N ALA A 86 13.17 3.95 5.76
CA ALA A 86 13.24 3.01 6.87
C ALA A 86 11.95 2.20 6.96
N PHE A 87 12.13 0.92 7.25
CA PHE A 87 11.06 -0.06 7.36
C PHE A 87 11.18 -0.72 8.72
N GLU A 88 10.13 -0.65 9.53
CA GLU A 88 10.02 -1.38 10.79
C GLU A 88 8.83 -2.33 10.74
N TRP A 89 8.90 -3.42 11.51
CA TRP A 89 7.85 -4.43 11.53
C TRP A 89 7.24 -4.56 12.91
N GLU A 90 5.94 -4.28 13.00
CA GLU A 90 5.16 -4.48 14.20
C GLU A 90 4.41 -5.82 14.10
N LYS A 91 4.95 -6.81 14.80
CA LYS A 91 4.59 -8.22 14.62
C LYS A 91 3.15 -8.55 14.99
N ASP A 92 2.61 -7.92 16.03
CA ASP A 92 1.32 -8.31 16.60
C ASP A 92 0.16 -7.84 15.70
N ARG A 93 0.23 -6.61 15.17
CA ARG A 93 -0.75 -6.13 14.18
C ARG A 93 -0.39 -6.47 12.74
N LYS A 94 0.76 -7.12 12.51
CA LYS A 94 1.29 -7.44 11.18
C LYS A 94 1.38 -6.19 10.29
N THR A 95 1.97 -5.14 10.85
CA THR A 95 2.00 -3.80 10.26
C THR A 95 3.43 -3.39 9.95
N LEU A 96 3.65 -2.95 8.71
CA LEU A 96 4.85 -2.24 8.31
C LEU A 96 4.74 -0.78 8.74
N ILE A 97 5.75 -0.27 9.42
CA ILE A 97 5.88 1.16 9.70
C ILE A 97 6.91 1.71 8.72
N TYR A 98 6.45 2.54 7.79
CA TYR A 98 7.27 3.12 6.72
C TYR A 98 7.61 4.58 6.99
N GLY A 99 8.89 4.92 7.02
CA GLY A 99 9.39 6.29 7.13
C GLY A 99 10.33 6.65 5.98
N GLN A 100 10.34 7.92 5.58
CA GLN A 100 11.23 8.42 4.53
C GLN A 100 11.75 9.82 4.90
N VAL A 101 13.02 10.08 4.54
CA VAL A 101 13.62 11.42 4.55
C VAL A 101 14.35 11.64 3.23
N ASP A 102 14.10 12.78 2.59
CA ASP A 102 14.77 13.19 1.37
C ASP A 102 15.85 14.25 1.64
N TYR A 103 16.98 14.11 0.94
CA TYR A 103 18.13 15.00 1.01
C TYR A 103 18.45 15.54 -0.36
N MET A 104 18.21 16.84 -0.57
CA MET A 104 18.45 17.47 -1.86
C MET A 104 19.94 17.61 -2.14
N TYR A 105 20.36 17.38 -3.38
CA TYR A 105 21.74 17.65 -3.78
C TYR A 105 22.06 19.14 -3.66
N GLY A 106 23.29 19.43 -3.21
CA GLY A 106 23.74 20.80 -2.95
C GLY A 106 23.38 21.33 -1.57
N GLU A 107 22.58 20.60 -0.78
CA GLU A 107 22.31 20.93 0.62
C GLU A 107 23.22 20.13 1.58
N ALA A 108 23.47 20.69 2.76
CA ALA A 108 24.26 20.01 3.79
C ALA A 108 23.44 18.86 4.41
N LEU A 109 24.03 17.67 4.46
CA LEU A 109 23.41 16.51 5.12
C LEU A 109 23.31 16.73 6.63
N TYR A 110 22.18 16.31 7.19
CA TYR A 110 21.93 16.27 8.64
C TYR A 110 21.52 14.85 9.06
N LYS A 111 21.66 14.55 10.34
CA LYS A 111 21.24 13.24 10.88
C LYS A 111 19.73 13.05 10.64
N PRO A 112 19.30 11.95 10.00
CA PRO A 112 17.88 11.72 9.74
C PRO A 112 17.10 11.56 11.05
N GLU A 113 15.99 12.29 11.16
CA GLU A 113 15.00 12.13 12.22
C GLU A 113 13.65 11.76 11.58
N MET A 114 13.21 10.53 11.79
CA MET A 114 11.88 10.07 11.37
C MET A 114 10.96 10.16 12.58
N LYS A 115 10.12 11.19 12.62
CA LYS A 115 9.24 11.45 13.77
C LYS A 115 8.06 10.48 13.84
N GLU A 116 7.55 10.08 12.68
CA GLU A 116 6.39 9.19 12.53
C GLU A 116 6.59 8.34 11.28
N GLY A 117 6.00 7.14 11.29
CA GLY A 117 5.95 6.27 10.12
C GLY A 117 4.50 6.00 9.71
N ASN A 118 4.30 5.77 8.42
CA ASN A 118 3.00 5.42 7.87
C ASN A 118 2.76 3.92 8.08
N PRO A 119 1.74 3.53 8.87
CA PRO A 119 1.41 2.14 9.09
C PRO A 119 0.74 1.55 7.84
N ILE A 120 1.17 0.34 7.46
CA ILE A 120 0.57 -0.43 6.37
C ILE A 120 0.38 -1.87 6.84
N ARG A 121 -0.86 -2.34 6.92
CA ARG A 121 -1.19 -3.73 7.24
C ARG A 121 -0.77 -4.64 6.07
N LEU A 122 0.13 -5.60 6.33
CA LEU A 122 0.66 -6.50 5.29
C LEU A 122 0.21 -7.94 5.45
N TYR A 123 -0.16 -8.60 4.36
CA TYR A 123 -0.71 -9.96 4.42
C TYR A 123 0.33 -11.00 4.02
N SER A 124 0.30 -12.16 4.68
CA SER A 124 1.01 -13.35 4.23
C SER A 124 0.23 -14.08 3.13
N LEU A 125 0.90 -14.92 2.35
CA LEU A 125 0.24 -15.72 1.31
C LEU A 125 -0.89 -16.60 1.89
N ASP A 126 -0.69 -17.17 3.08
CA ASP A 126 -1.69 -18.02 3.74
C ASP A 126 -2.94 -17.24 4.17
N GLU A 127 -2.86 -15.92 4.34
CA GLU A 127 -4.02 -15.08 4.68
C GLU A 127 -4.87 -14.72 3.45
N ILE A 128 -4.27 -14.66 2.27
CA ILE A 128 -4.95 -14.26 1.03
C ILE A 128 -5.25 -15.44 0.09
N SER A 129 -4.61 -16.57 0.30
CA SER A 129 -4.86 -17.77 -0.48
C SER A 129 -6.09 -18.49 0.06
N VAL A 130 -7.07 -18.70 -0.82
CA VAL A 130 -8.18 -19.59 -0.52
C VAL A 130 -7.69 -21.02 -0.79
N ASN A 131 -7.57 -21.83 0.27
CA ASN A 131 -7.38 -23.29 0.13
C ASN A 131 -8.60 -23.94 -0.52
#